data_AF-A0A179V479-F1
#
_entry.id   AF-A0A179V479-F1
#
_cell.length_a   1.000
_cell.length_b   1.000
_cell.length_c   1.000
_cell.angle_alpha   90.00
_cell.angle_beta   90.00
_cell.angle_gamma   90.00
#
_symmetry.space_group_name_H-M   'P 1'
#
loop_
_entity.id
_entity.type
_entity.pdbx_description
1 polymer ?
#
loop_
_entity_poly.entity_id
_entity_poly.type
_entity_poly.pdbx_seq_one_letter_code
_entity_poly.pdbx_strand_id
1 'polypeptide(L)'
;MNRNNILPSRAALVASKSGCAQTQPQAQGQSQEGHPELEGRGSPTLLDLPSEIHLQLMSWLNFRDLQMLRATNSYFRNLPSDIEVARIRRDYVADLVRAETKEVVDAATSATSEFPSISIGDDGRSTSPQRLTCYSCLRYLPIHSFSSTQTTRRRGKGHADAAKRFCVSCALRLRKWEPGITLSFSWGEAVYCRRCRNLMPLRESAAEWARIFGLCEGCRTVLGIPDWHQHEGKGAQGFWYGAKELLDRTFAERGRGRESERVDMWEELKEKIAVLRLSEELEV
;
A
#
# COMPACT_ATOMS: atom_id res chain seq x y z
N MET A 1 -32.38 4.16 -12.63
CA MET A 1 -31.78 4.95 -13.75
C MET A 1 -30.41 4.39 -14.04
N ASN A 2 -30.29 3.80 -15.22
CA ASN A 2 -29.13 3.10 -15.78
C ASN A 2 -27.86 3.96 -15.80
N ARG A 3 -26.71 3.34 -15.52
CA ARG A 3 -25.46 3.64 -16.26
C ARG A 3 -24.56 2.41 -16.32
N ASN A 4 -24.42 1.93 -17.54
CA ASN A 4 -23.64 0.78 -17.97
C ASN A 4 -22.14 1.04 -17.87
N ASN A 5 -21.40 0.09 -17.29
CA ASN A 5 -19.95 -0.02 -17.44
C ASN A 5 -19.66 -0.80 -18.74
N ILE A 6 -19.04 -0.14 -19.71
CA ILE A 6 -18.49 -0.78 -20.90
C ILE A 6 -16.97 -0.64 -20.80
N LEU A 7 -16.29 -1.75 -20.56
CA LEU A 7 -14.84 -1.90 -20.75
C LEU A 7 -14.62 -2.60 -22.10
N PRO A 8 -13.73 -2.11 -22.98
CA PRO A 8 -13.37 -2.82 -24.19
C PRO A 8 -12.32 -3.91 -23.93
N SER A 9 -12.51 -5.00 -24.65
CA SER A 9 -11.74 -6.23 -24.65
C SER A 9 -10.57 -6.17 -25.66
N ARG A 10 -9.40 -6.61 -25.20
CA ARG A 10 -8.39 -7.51 -25.82
C ARG A 10 -8.16 -7.51 -27.35
N ALA A 11 -6.89 -7.35 -27.75
CA ALA A 11 -6.23 -8.02 -28.89
C ALA A 11 -4.75 -8.26 -28.48
N ALA A 12 -4.19 -9.49 -28.44
CA ALA A 12 -3.74 -10.37 -29.54
C ALA A 12 -2.50 -9.72 -30.23
N LEU A 13 -1.31 -10.30 -30.47
CA LEU A 13 -0.69 -11.63 -30.60
C LEU A 13 0.83 -11.44 -30.23
N VAL A 14 1.70 -12.44 -30.06
CA VAL A 14 2.35 -13.25 -31.10
C VAL A 14 3.21 -14.33 -30.42
N ALA A 15 3.15 -15.53 -31.01
CA ALA A 15 3.87 -16.74 -30.66
C ALA A 15 5.33 -16.72 -31.16
N SER A 16 6.20 -17.50 -30.51
CA SER A 16 7.42 -18.00 -31.13
C SER A 16 7.72 -19.40 -30.58
N LYS A 17 7.37 -20.42 -31.39
CA LYS A 17 7.77 -21.82 -31.23
C LYS A 17 9.06 -22.03 -32.05
N SER A 18 10.07 -22.62 -31.43
CA SER A 18 11.21 -23.28 -32.06
C SER A 18 11.50 -24.51 -31.20
N GLY A 19 11.61 -25.76 -31.67
CA GLY A 19 11.97 -26.23 -33.00
C GLY A 19 13.30 -26.98 -32.92
N CYS A 20 13.31 -28.19 -32.35
CA CYS A 20 14.42 -29.14 -32.54
C CYS A 20 13.90 -30.57 -32.52
N ALA A 21 13.93 -31.19 -33.68
CA ALA A 21 13.78 -32.61 -33.89
C ALA A 21 15.14 -33.28 -33.64
N GLN A 22 15.15 -34.40 -32.92
CA GLN A 22 16.24 -35.38 -33.00
C GLN A 22 15.69 -36.80 -33.00
N THR A 23 16.31 -37.57 -33.87
CA THR A 23 15.98 -38.87 -34.43
C THR A 23 16.28 -40.01 -33.45
N GLN A 24 15.55 -41.13 -33.61
CA GLN A 24 15.72 -42.41 -32.91
C GLN A 24 17.16 -42.98 -32.99
N PRO A 25 17.48 -43.97 -32.15
CA PRO A 25 17.44 -45.34 -32.66
C PRO A 25 16.69 -46.33 -31.76
N GLN A 26 16.03 -47.28 -32.42
CA GLN A 26 15.47 -48.50 -31.84
C GLN A 26 16.61 -49.41 -31.35
N ALA A 27 16.48 -49.90 -30.11
CA ALA A 27 17.19 -51.08 -29.64
C ALA A 27 16.17 -52.04 -29.01
N GLN A 28 15.95 -53.16 -29.71
CA GLN A 28 15.29 -54.34 -29.16
C GLN A 28 16.30 -55.05 -28.23
N GLY A 29 15.89 -55.36 -27.00
CA GLY A 29 16.76 -56.05 -26.05
C GLY A 29 16.05 -56.51 -24.79
N GLN A 30 15.62 -57.77 -24.81
CA GLN A 30 15.57 -58.71 -23.69
C GLN A 30 14.65 -58.40 -22.49
N SER A 31 13.57 -59.17 -22.42
CA SER A 31 12.86 -59.52 -21.19
C SER A 31 13.82 -60.15 -20.19
N GLN A 32 14.08 -59.46 -19.09
CA GLN A 32 14.59 -60.07 -17.87
C GLN A 32 13.48 -60.00 -16.82
N GLU A 33 12.96 -61.17 -16.46
CA GLU A 33 12.20 -61.40 -15.24
C GLU A 33 13.15 -61.20 -14.05
N GLY A 34 13.29 -59.94 -13.63
CA GLY A 34 13.90 -59.55 -12.37
C GLY A 34 12.82 -59.38 -11.30
N HIS A 35 13.03 -60.00 -10.14
CA HIS A 35 12.24 -59.84 -8.93
C HIS A 35 11.80 -58.40 -8.66
N PRO A 36 10.60 -58.16 -8.08
CA PRO A 36 10.14 -56.82 -7.73
C PRO A 36 11.00 -56.28 -6.57
N GLU A 37 12.13 -55.66 -6.91
CA GLU A 37 12.76 -54.68 -6.06
C GLU A 37 11.70 -53.62 -5.76
N LEU A 38 11.49 -53.39 -4.46
CA LEU A 38 10.72 -52.27 -3.93
C LEU A 38 11.44 -50.98 -4.32
N GLU A 39 11.39 -50.62 -5.60
CA GLU A 39 11.81 -49.32 -6.11
C GLU A 39 11.13 -48.26 -5.26
N GLY A 40 11.97 -47.44 -4.62
CA GLY A 40 11.59 -46.47 -3.62
C GLY A 40 10.35 -45.69 -4.04
N ARG A 41 9.19 -46.08 -3.50
CA ARG A 41 7.98 -45.28 -3.57
C ARG A 41 8.31 -43.95 -2.95
N GLY A 42 8.51 -42.94 -3.79
CA GLY A 42 8.54 -41.56 -3.37
C GLY A 42 7.37 -41.32 -2.43
N SER A 43 7.62 -40.68 -1.30
CA SER A 43 6.56 -40.40 -0.33
C SER A 43 5.43 -39.68 -1.07
N PRO A 44 4.17 -40.12 -0.93
CA PRO A 44 3.05 -39.50 -1.62
C PRO A 44 3.06 -38.00 -1.32
N THR A 45 3.12 -37.20 -2.37
CA THR A 45 3.14 -35.76 -2.28
C THR A 45 1.71 -35.23 -2.20
N LEU A 46 1.54 -34.00 -1.71
CA LEU A 46 0.23 -33.34 -1.71
C LEU A 46 -0.39 -33.33 -3.12
N LEU A 47 0.43 -33.16 -4.16
CA LEU A 47 -0.02 -33.06 -5.54
C LEU A 47 -0.55 -34.38 -6.12
N ASP A 48 -0.29 -35.51 -5.47
CA ASP A 48 -0.79 -36.82 -5.88
C ASP A 48 -2.26 -37.05 -5.45
N LEU A 49 -2.84 -36.13 -4.68
CA LEU A 49 -4.24 -36.21 -4.29
C LEU A 49 -5.18 -35.75 -5.43
N PRO A 50 -6.40 -36.32 -5.52
CA PRO A 50 -7.43 -35.83 -6.45
C PRO A 50 -7.80 -34.36 -6.20
N SER A 51 -8.23 -33.66 -7.27
CA SER A 51 -8.64 -32.25 -7.21
C SER A 51 -9.75 -31.97 -6.21
N GLU A 52 -10.65 -32.93 -6.01
CA GLU A 52 -11.77 -32.85 -5.07
C GLU A 52 -11.25 -32.70 -3.63
N ILE A 53 -10.20 -33.45 -3.29
CA ILE A 53 -9.56 -33.38 -1.97
C ILE A 53 -8.84 -32.04 -1.81
N HIS A 54 -8.19 -31.53 -2.85
CA HIS A 54 -7.59 -30.19 -2.82
C HIS A 54 -8.61 -29.08 -2.58
N LEU A 55 -9.74 -29.11 -3.30
CA LEU A 55 -10.83 -28.15 -3.12
C LEU A 55 -11.43 -28.24 -1.72
N GLN A 56 -11.61 -29.47 -1.20
CA GLN A 56 -12.06 -29.67 0.16
C GLN A 56 -11.08 -29.08 1.17
N LEU A 57 -9.77 -29.38 1.06
CA LEU A 57 -8.74 -28.80 1.93
C LEU A 57 -8.76 -27.27 1.90
N MET A 58 -8.87 -26.69 0.71
CA MET A 58 -8.93 -25.24 0.52
C MET A 58 -10.16 -24.59 1.14
N SER A 59 -11.28 -25.31 1.26
CA SER A 59 -12.49 -24.81 1.91
C SER A 59 -12.33 -24.57 3.42
N TRP A 60 -11.33 -25.21 4.04
CA TRP A 60 -10.97 -25.02 5.45
C TRP A 60 -9.93 -23.92 5.68
N LEU A 61 -9.32 -23.39 4.61
CA LEU A 61 -8.31 -22.35 4.73
C LEU A 61 -8.95 -20.98 4.85
N ASN A 62 -8.46 -20.16 5.79
CA ASN A 62 -8.78 -18.74 5.77
C ASN A 62 -8.14 -18.06 4.55
N PHE A 63 -8.56 -16.83 4.26
CA PHE A 63 -8.07 -16.12 3.07
C PHE A 63 -6.54 -15.98 3.03
N ARG A 64 -5.88 -15.79 4.18
CA ARG A 64 -4.42 -15.63 4.23
C ARG A 64 -3.71 -16.93 3.86
N ASP A 65 -4.13 -18.04 4.45
CA ASP A 65 -3.52 -19.35 4.20
C ASP A 65 -3.80 -19.82 2.77
N LEU A 66 -4.99 -19.52 2.25
CA LEU A 66 -5.30 -19.72 0.84
C LEU A 66 -4.35 -18.93 -0.08
N GLN A 67 -4.05 -17.66 0.23
CA GLN A 67 -3.09 -16.88 -0.57
C GLN A 67 -1.67 -17.45 -0.49
N MET A 68 -1.26 -17.96 0.67
CA MET A 68 0.03 -18.63 0.83
C MET A 68 0.09 -19.89 -0.03
N LEU A 69 -0.95 -20.74 0.00
CA LEU A 69 -1.04 -21.93 -0.83
C LEU A 69 -1.03 -21.59 -2.33
N ARG A 70 -1.78 -20.56 -2.75
CA ARG A 70 -1.78 -20.08 -4.14
C ARG A 70 -0.44 -19.53 -4.62
N ALA A 71 0.44 -19.13 -3.70
CA ALA A 71 1.76 -18.64 -4.03
C ALA A 71 2.80 -19.76 -4.20
N THR A 72 2.51 -21.00 -3.79
CA THR A 72 3.48 -22.11 -3.86
C THR A 72 3.64 -22.66 -5.27
N ASN A 73 2.56 -22.78 -6.04
CA ASN A 73 2.60 -23.28 -7.42
C ASN A 73 1.44 -22.75 -8.28
N SER A 74 1.56 -22.94 -9.61
CA SER A 74 0.54 -22.50 -10.58
C SER A 74 -0.76 -23.32 -10.51
N TYR A 75 -0.69 -24.59 -10.07
CA TYR A 75 -1.86 -25.46 -9.90
C TYR A 75 -2.82 -24.88 -8.86
N PHE A 76 -2.38 -24.71 -7.61
CA PHE A 76 -3.19 -24.16 -6.53
C PHE A 76 -3.59 -22.71 -6.80
N ARG A 77 -2.77 -21.94 -7.54
CA ARG A 77 -3.13 -20.57 -7.94
C ARG A 77 -4.42 -20.50 -8.74
N ASN A 78 -4.62 -21.46 -9.65
CA ASN A 78 -5.69 -21.49 -10.63
C ASN A 78 -6.84 -22.45 -10.24
N LEU A 79 -6.63 -23.31 -9.25
CA LEU A 79 -7.63 -24.27 -8.79
C LEU A 79 -8.92 -23.60 -8.24
N PRO A 80 -8.88 -22.57 -7.37
CA PRO A 80 -10.07 -21.89 -6.93
C PRO A 80 -10.52 -20.85 -7.96
N SER A 81 -11.82 -20.73 -8.18
CA SER A 81 -12.35 -19.66 -9.04
C SER A 81 -12.16 -18.29 -8.41
N ASP A 82 -12.05 -17.23 -9.23
CA ASP A 82 -11.93 -15.86 -8.73
C ASP A 82 -13.15 -15.44 -7.87
N ILE A 83 -14.33 -16.01 -8.15
CA ILE A 83 -15.56 -15.78 -7.39
C ILE A 83 -15.43 -16.36 -5.98
N GLU A 84 -14.92 -17.58 -5.85
CA GLU A 84 -14.68 -18.21 -4.55
C GLU A 84 -13.61 -17.47 -3.75
N VAL A 85 -12.51 -17.07 -4.40
CA VAL A 85 -11.46 -16.26 -3.76
C VAL A 85 -12.04 -14.94 -3.25
N ALA A 86 -12.90 -14.28 -4.04
CA ALA A 86 -13.55 -13.04 -3.63
C ALA A 86 -14.54 -13.24 -2.47
N ARG A 87 -15.28 -14.37 -2.46
CA ARG A 87 -16.17 -14.75 -1.36
C ARG A 87 -15.37 -14.98 -0.07
N ILE A 88 -14.36 -15.84 -0.10
CA ILE A 88 -13.50 -16.16 1.05
C ILE A 88 -12.84 -14.88 1.60
N ARG A 89 -12.41 -13.97 0.72
CA ARG A 89 -11.88 -12.66 1.14
C ARG A 89 -12.91 -11.83 1.89
N ARG A 90 -14.16 -11.77 1.39
CA ARG A 90 -15.23 -10.98 2.00
C ARG A 90 -15.57 -11.52 3.38
N ASP A 91 -15.68 -12.83 3.51
CA ASP A 91 -16.00 -13.50 4.77
C ASP A 91 -14.89 -13.27 5.80
N TYR A 92 -13.63 -13.43 5.38
CA TYR A 92 -12.47 -13.15 6.23
C TYR A 92 -12.39 -11.68 6.69
N VAL A 93 -12.73 -10.73 5.81
CA VAL A 93 -12.83 -9.31 6.21
C VAL A 93 -13.94 -9.11 7.23
N ALA A 94 -15.09 -9.75 7.06
CA ALA A 94 -16.20 -9.66 8.01
C ALA A 94 -15.82 -10.26 9.38
N ASP A 95 -15.08 -11.38 9.41
CA ASP A 95 -14.53 -11.95 10.63
C ASP A 95 -13.59 -10.98 11.36
N LEU A 96 -12.68 -10.34 10.63
CA LEU A 96 -11.76 -9.34 11.21
C LEU A 96 -12.52 -8.15 11.81
N VAL A 97 -13.56 -7.67 11.14
CA VAL A 97 -14.40 -6.58 11.67
C VAL A 97 -15.13 -7.03 12.94
N ARG A 98 -15.73 -8.22 12.94
CA ARG A 98 -16.41 -8.77 14.14
C ARG A 98 -15.45 -8.92 15.31
N ALA A 99 -14.26 -9.47 15.07
CA ALA A 99 -13.23 -9.64 16.10
C ALA A 99 -12.81 -8.28 16.69
N GLU A 100 -12.62 -7.28 15.84
CA GLU A 100 -12.28 -5.92 16.28
C GLU A 100 -13.41 -5.28 17.11
N THR A 101 -14.68 -5.41 16.69
CA THR A 101 -15.82 -4.91 17.45
C THR A 101 -15.92 -5.60 18.82
N LYS A 102 -15.72 -6.93 18.86
CA LYS A 102 -15.72 -7.68 20.12
C LYS A 102 -14.63 -7.18 21.07
N GLU A 103 -13.41 -6.97 20.58
CA GLU A 103 -12.30 -6.45 21.39
C GLU A 103 -12.63 -5.09 22.02
N VAL A 104 -13.32 -4.21 21.30
CA VAL A 104 -13.75 -2.89 21.82
C VAL A 104 -14.81 -3.04 22.91
N VAL A 105 -15.77 -3.95 22.74
CA VAL A 105 -16.80 -4.24 23.75
C VAL A 105 -16.16 -4.82 25.01
N ASP A 106 -15.30 -5.83 24.86
CA ASP A 106 -14.60 -6.48 25.97
C ASP A 106 -13.77 -5.46 26.77
N ALA A 107 -13.03 -4.58 26.07
CA ALA A 107 -12.25 -3.51 26.71
C ALA A 107 -13.12 -2.51 27.49
N ALA A 108 -14.32 -2.16 26.98
CA ALA A 108 -15.24 -1.28 27.68
C ALA A 108 -15.84 -1.93 28.93
N THR A 109 -16.16 -3.23 28.86
CA THR A 109 -16.65 -4.00 30.01
C THR A 109 -15.59 -4.12 31.09
N SER A 110 -14.34 -4.43 30.72
CA SER A 110 -13.22 -4.50 31.68
C SER A 110 -12.97 -3.17 32.38
N ALA A 111 -12.99 -2.05 31.64
CA ALA A 111 -12.78 -0.72 32.21
C ALA A 111 -13.87 -0.30 33.23
N THR A 112 -15.07 -0.88 33.15
CA THR A 112 -16.18 -0.59 34.07
C THR A 112 -16.13 -1.44 35.34
N SER A 113 -15.42 -2.59 35.30
CA SER A 113 -15.32 -3.52 36.43
C SER A 113 -14.18 -3.20 37.41
N GLU A 114 -13.21 -2.37 36.99
CA GLU A 114 -12.15 -1.89 37.87
C GLU A 114 -12.71 -0.73 38.73
N PHE A 115 -13.25 -1.08 39.90
CA PHE A 115 -13.52 -0.10 40.94
C PHE A 115 -12.22 0.67 41.26
N PRO A 116 -12.27 1.99 41.47
CA PRO A 116 -11.09 2.79 41.75
C PRO A 116 -10.56 2.43 43.15
N SER A 117 -9.68 1.42 43.23
CA SER A 117 -8.80 1.30 44.38
C SER A 117 -7.84 2.49 44.31
N ILE A 118 -7.96 3.38 45.28
CA ILE A 118 -7.11 4.56 45.46
C ILE A 118 -5.69 4.07 45.79
N SER A 119 -4.96 3.64 44.78
CA SER A 119 -3.52 3.41 44.85
C SER A 119 -2.88 4.49 44.00
N ILE A 120 -2.57 5.60 44.67
CA ILE A 120 -1.69 6.66 44.19
C ILE A 120 -0.30 6.02 44.11
N GLY A 121 0.06 5.52 42.93
CA GLY A 121 1.32 4.83 42.75
C GLY A 121 1.53 4.42 41.30
N ASP A 122 2.33 5.22 40.61
CA ASP A 122 3.11 4.88 39.43
C ASP A 122 2.40 4.89 38.06
N ASP A 123 2.61 6.00 37.34
CA ASP A 123 2.18 6.35 35.99
C ASP A 123 2.79 5.47 34.87
N GLY A 124 3.14 4.23 35.18
CA GLY A 124 3.60 3.22 34.23
C GLY A 124 2.43 2.52 33.53
N ARG A 125 1.37 3.24 33.12
CA ARG A 125 0.24 2.65 32.39
C ARG A 125 0.80 1.95 31.16
N SER A 126 0.92 0.63 31.28
CA SER A 126 1.45 -0.28 30.26
C SER A 126 0.52 -0.22 29.06
N THR A 127 0.70 0.81 28.25
CA THR A 127 -0.01 1.04 27.01
C THR A 127 0.53 0.01 26.06
N SER A 128 -0.04 -1.20 26.14
CA SER A 128 0.18 -2.22 25.13
C SER A 128 0.13 -1.54 23.76
N PRO A 129 1.15 -1.72 22.92
CA PRO A 129 1.29 -0.93 21.71
C PRO A 129 0.03 -1.13 20.86
N GLN A 130 -0.75 -0.07 20.68
CA GLN A 130 -2.02 -0.16 19.96
C GLN A 130 -1.75 -0.67 18.54
N ARG A 131 -2.44 -1.75 18.17
CA ARG A 131 -2.35 -2.35 16.83
C ARG A 131 -3.72 -2.27 16.16
N LEU A 132 -3.70 -2.14 14.84
CA LEU A 132 -4.89 -2.01 14.01
C LEU A 132 -4.78 -2.90 12.77
N THR A 133 -5.93 -3.35 12.29
CA THR A 133 -6.03 -4.12 11.05
C THR A 133 -6.03 -3.19 9.84
N CYS A 134 -5.13 -3.45 8.89
CA CYS A 134 -5.20 -2.88 7.55
C CYS A 134 -6.09 -3.76 6.68
N TYR A 135 -7.25 -3.27 6.24
CA TYR A 135 -8.20 -4.06 5.43
C TYR A 135 -7.83 -4.17 3.94
N SER A 136 -6.70 -3.57 3.53
CA SER A 136 -6.17 -3.69 2.17
C SER A 136 -5.18 -4.86 2.03
N CYS A 137 -4.27 -5.05 3.00
CA CYS A 137 -3.36 -6.20 3.03
C CYS A 137 -3.71 -7.24 4.10
N LEU A 138 -4.75 -6.98 4.89
CA LEU A 138 -5.27 -7.86 5.96
C LEU A 138 -4.25 -8.17 7.07
N ARG A 139 -3.24 -7.31 7.24
CA ARG A 139 -2.24 -7.44 8.31
C ARG A 139 -2.66 -6.64 9.54
N TYR A 140 -2.38 -7.21 10.71
CA TYR A 140 -2.45 -6.53 12.00
C TYR A 140 -1.12 -5.83 12.29
N LEU A 141 -1.13 -4.50 12.31
CA LEU A 141 0.07 -3.65 12.28
C LEU A 141 0.06 -2.63 13.44
N PRO A 142 1.22 -2.15 13.90
CA PRO A 142 1.29 -1.07 14.87
C PRO A 142 0.57 0.21 14.41
N ILE A 143 0.02 0.99 15.35
CA ILE A 143 -0.73 2.22 15.08
C ILE A 143 0.07 3.25 14.24
N HIS A 144 1.38 3.33 14.42
CA HIS A 144 2.26 4.22 13.66
C HIS A 144 2.35 3.89 12.16
N SER A 145 1.86 2.72 11.73
CA SER A 145 1.73 2.33 10.33
C SER A 145 0.50 2.95 9.63
N PHE A 146 -0.29 3.76 10.35
CA PHE A 146 -1.53 4.37 9.88
C PHE A 146 -1.47 5.88 10.09
N SER A 147 -2.00 6.67 9.15
CA SER A 147 -2.18 8.10 9.38
C SER A 147 -3.27 8.34 10.41
N SER A 148 -3.24 9.46 11.13
CA SER A 148 -4.23 9.82 12.16
C SER A 148 -5.65 9.82 11.61
N THR A 149 -5.85 10.17 10.35
CA THR A 149 -7.16 10.08 9.66
C THR A 149 -7.67 8.65 9.50
N GLN A 150 -6.79 7.64 9.52
CA GLN A 150 -7.14 6.22 9.54
C GLN A 150 -7.34 5.67 10.95
N THR A 151 -6.97 6.39 12.01
CA THR A 151 -7.08 5.92 13.40
C THR A 151 -8.12 6.67 14.22
N THR A 152 -8.65 7.77 13.69
CA THR A 152 -9.60 8.66 14.37
C THR A 152 -10.96 8.71 13.69
N ARG A 153 -11.92 9.37 14.35
CA ARG A 153 -13.29 9.60 13.85
C ARG A 153 -13.95 8.28 13.43
N ARG A 154 -14.63 8.24 12.28
CA ARG A 154 -15.37 7.07 11.78
C ARG A 154 -14.48 5.87 11.45
N ARG A 155 -13.16 6.06 11.30
CA ARG A 155 -12.20 4.99 10.99
C ARG A 155 -11.48 4.45 12.24
N GLY A 156 -11.73 5.05 13.40
CA GLY A 156 -11.20 4.54 14.66
C GLY A 156 -11.64 3.10 14.95
N LYS A 157 -11.01 2.49 15.94
CA LYS A 157 -11.29 1.11 16.33
C LYS A 157 -12.76 0.94 16.72
N GLY A 158 -13.42 -0.08 16.16
CA GLY A 158 -14.85 -0.35 16.41
C GLY A 158 -15.86 0.61 15.75
N HIS A 159 -15.41 1.62 14.99
CA HIS A 159 -16.31 2.56 14.31
C HIS A 159 -16.80 2.04 12.95
N ALA A 160 -17.88 2.66 12.44
CA ALA A 160 -18.59 2.25 11.22
C ALA A 160 -17.72 2.16 9.95
N ASP A 161 -16.65 2.96 9.84
CA ASP A 161 -15.74 2.94 8.69
C ASP A 161 -14.39 2.28 9.01
N ALA A 162 -14.25 1.55 10.13
CA ALA A 162 -13.02 0.86 10.50
C ALA A 162 -12.54 -0.11 9.40
N ALA A 163 -13.47 -0.82 8.76
CA ALA A 163 -13.21 -1.73 7.64
C ALA A 163 -12.60 -1.05 6.40
N LYS A 164 -12.63 0.30 6.31
CA LYS A 164 -12.02 1.06 5.23
C LYS A 164 -10.55 1.44 5.52
N ARG A 165 -10.01 1.10 6.70
CA ARG A 165 -8.63 1.44 7.09
C ARG A 165 -7.59 0.79 6.19
N PHE A 166 -6.49 1.50 5.98
CA PHE A 166 -5.32 1.00 5.27
C PHE A 166 -4.01 1.55 5.86
N CYS A 167 -2.94 0.76 5.80
CA CYS A 167 -1.62 1.18 6.24
C CYS A 167 -0.92 2.02 5.16
N VAL A 168 0.15 2.71 5.56
CA VAL A 168 1.04 3.51 4.69
C VAL A 168 1.46 2.74 3.43
N SER A 169 2.01 1.53 3.60
CA SER A 169 2.49 0.74 2.46
C SER A 169 1.38 0.42 1.46
N CYS A 170 0.16 0.13 1.94
CA CYS A 170 -0.98 -0.07 1.06
C CYS A 170 -1.45 1.23 0.41
N ALA A 171 -1.40 2.35 1.12
CA ALA A 171 -1.78 3.65 0.58
C ALA A 171 -0.88 4.02 -0.61
N LEU A 172 0.43 3.87 -0.45
CA LEU A 172 1.42 4.17 -1.48
C LEU A 172 1.31 3.20 -2.66
N ARG A 173 1.33 1.88 -2.39
CA ARG A 173 1.27 0.84 -3.44
C ARG A 173 -0.02 0.91 -4.27
N LEU A 174 -1.15 1.17 -3.62
CA LEU A 174 -2.47 1.26 -4.28
C LEU A 174 -2.81 2.68 -4.72
N ARG A 175 -1.88 3.64 -4.60
CA ARG A 175 -2.06 5.06 -4.95
C ARG A 175 -3.33 5.68 -4.36
N LYS A 176 -3.63 5.36 -3.10
CA LYS A 176 -4.78 5.90 -2.36
C LYS A 176 -4.57 7.35 -1.90
N TRP A 177 -3.32 7.78 -1.84
CA TRP A 177 -2.95 9.15 -1.53
C TRP A 177 -2.49 9.87 -2.78
N GLU A 178 -2.95 11.11 -2.92
CA GLU A 178 -2.49 11.99 -3.98
C GLU A 178 -1.13 12.60 -3.59
N PRO A 179 -0.16 12.63 -4.51
CA PRO A 179 1.10 13.32 -4.25
C PRO A 179 0.85 14.78 -3.89
N GLY A 180 1.58 15.26 -2.90
CA GLY A 180 1.49 16.58 -2.31
C GLY A 180 0.60 16.66 -1.08
N ILE A 181 -0.09 15.58 -0.71
CA ILE A 181 -0.87 15.56 0.52
C ILE A 181 0.05 15.55 1.75
N THR A 182 -0.31 16.35 2.75
CA THR A 182 0.26 16.29 4.10
C THR A 182 -0.62 15.44 4.99
N LEU A 183 0.01 14.58 5.79
CA LEU A 183 -0.63 13.59 6.61
C LEU A 183 -0.04 13.64 8.02
N SER A 184 -0.91 13.56 9.02
CA SER A 184 -0.48 13.43 10.42
C SER A 184 -0.38 11.96 10.80
N PHE A 185 0.59 11.62 11.66
CA PHE A 185 0.84 10.31 12.23
C PHE A 185 1.08 10.43 13.73
N SER A 186 1.16 9.29 14.43
CA SER A 186 1.53 9.27 15.85
C SER A 186 2.97 9.74 16.12
N TRP A 187 3.82 9.78 15.09
CA TRP A 187 5.22 10.21 15.16
C TRP A 187 5.46 11.60 14.57
N GLY A 188 4.41 12.34 14.19
CA GLY A 188 4.51 13.69 13.63
C GLY A 188 3.84 13.83 12.27
N GLU A 189 4.16 14.91 11.58
CA GLU A 189 3.63 15.19 10.24
C GLU A 189 4.53 14.63 9.14
N ALA A 190 3.94 14.33 7.99
CA ALA A 190 4.67 13.90 6.82
C ALA A 190 4.00 14.35 5.53
N VAL A 191 4.81 14.53 4.49
CA VAL A 191 4.34 14.84 3.14
C VAL A 191 4.57 13.65 2.23
N TYR A 192 3.56 13.30 1.44
CA TYR A 192 3.76 12.41 0.32
C TYR A 192 4.26 13.23 -0.87
N CYS A 193 5.57 13.34 -1.03
CA CYS A 193 6.18 14.33 -1.93
C CYS A 193 5.76 14.19 -3.40
N ARG A 194 5.38 15.30 -4.04
CA ARG A 194 5.01 15.33 -5.48
C ARG A 194 6.14 14.89 -6.41
N ARG A 195 7.40 15.16 -6.03
CA ARG A 195 8.61 14.81 -6.80
C ARG A 195 9.07 13.38 -6.60
N CYS A 196 9.62 13.07 -5.43
CA CYS A 196 10.24 11.77 -5.19
C CYS A 196 9.25 10.64 -4.94
N ARG A 197 7.94 10.95 -4.79
CA ARG A 197 6.88 9.96 -4.50
C ARG A 197 7.21 9.08 -3.29
N ASN A 198 7.91 9.66 -2.33
CA ASN A 198 8.16 9.06 -1.02
C ASN A 198 7.38 9.81 0.05
N LEU A 199 6.92 9.08 1.06
CA LEU A 199 6.38 9.66 2.28
C LEU A 199 7.57 10.09 3.15
N MET A 200 7.71 11.40 3.38
CA MET A 200 8.83 11.97 4.11
C MET A 200 8.32 12.63 5.39
N PRO A 201 8.92 12.31 6.56
CA PRO A 201 8.61 13.03 7.79
C PRO A 201 8.99 14.51 7.66
N LEU A 202 8.19 15.37 8.29
CA LEU A 202 8.39 16.81 8.34
C LEU A 202 8.86 17.22 9.72
N ARG A 203 9.74 18.22 9.77
CA ARG A 203 10.07 18.94 11.00
C ARG A 203 8.92 19.90 11.33
N GLU A 204 8.81 20.33 12.59
CA GLU A 204 7.70 21.19 13.05
C GLU A 204 7.55 22.48 12.23
N SER A 205 8.65 23.15 11.92
CA SER A 205 8.65 24.35 11.06
C SER A 205 8.40 24.07 9.57
N ALA A 206 8.52 22.82 9.13
CA ALA A 206 8.40 22.44 7.72
C ALA A 206 6.96 22.14 7.29
N ALA A 207 6.04 21.99 8.25
CA ALA A 207 4.64 21.63 8.02
C ALA A 207 3.92 22.60 7.07
N GLU A 208 4.14 23.90 7.25
CA GLU A 208 3.40 24.94 6.54
C GLU A 208 3.73 24.94 5.04
N TRP A 209 5.01 25.09 4.69
CA TRP A 209 5.41 25.10 3.28
C TRP A 209 5.20 23.74 2.60
N ALA A 210 5.32 22.63 3.33
CA ALA A 210 5.06 21.31 2.77
C ALA A 210 3.58 21.12 2.43
N ARG A 211 2.65 21.71 3.18
CA ARG A 211 1.21 21.75 2.84
C ARG A 211 0.95 22.62 1.61
N ILE A 212 1.66 23.73 1.46
CA ILE A 212 1.51 24.66 0.34
C ILE A 212 2.00 24.03 -0.97
N PHE A 213 3.21 23.47 -0.97
CA PHE A 213 3.86 22.98 -2.19
C PHE A 213 3.72 21.47 -2.41
N GLY A 214 3.44 20.70 -1.36
CA GLY A 214 3.41 19.25 -1.44
C GLY A 214 4.78 18.61 -1.67
N LEU A 215 5.87 19.26 -1.27
CA LEU A 215 7.24 18.79 -1.46
C LEU A 215 7.87 18.36 -0.14
N CYS A 216 8.84 17.44 -0.20
CA CYS A 216 9.74 17.19 0.93
C CYS A 216 10.91 18.19 0.93
N GLU A 217 11.63 18.26 2.04
CA GLU A 217 12.67 19.27 2.26
C GLU A 217 13.76 19.23 1.19
N GLY A 218 14.28 18.03 0.89
CA GLY A 218 15.28 17.87 -0.18
C GLY A 218 14.77 18.30 -1.56
N CYS A 219 13.51 17.99 -1.89
CA CYS A 219 12.94 18.38 -3.18
C CYS A 219 12.68 19.88 -3.28
N ARG A 220 12.26 20.52 -2.18
CA ARG A 220 12.12 21.97 -2.07
C ARG A 220 13.47 22.67 -2.26
N THR A 221 14.50 22.22 -1.55
CA THR A 221 15.85 22.80 -1.64
C THR A 221 16.42 22.71 -3.06
N VAL A 222 16.21 21.59 -3.76
CA VAL A 222 16.68 21.45 -5.15
C VAL A 222 15.98 22.43 -6.10
N LEU A 223 14.74 22.83 -5.81
CA LEU A 223 14.02 23.86 -6.57
C LEU A 223 14.42 25.29 -6.18
N GLY A 224 15.28 25.47 -5.17
CA GLY A 224 15.70 26.80 -4.72
C GLY A 224 14.61 27.59 -4.00
N ILE A 225 13.54 26.93 -3.54
CA ILE A 225 12.46 27.57 -2.77
C ILE A 225 12.95 27.79 -1.33
N PRO A 226 13.03 29.04 -0.84
CA PRO A 226 13.53 29.38 0.49
C PRO A 226 12.58 28.87 1.60
N ASP A 227 13.03 28.96 2.86
CA ASP A 227 12.16 28.65 4.01
C ASP A 227 11.23 29.83 4.29
N TRP A 228 9.99 29.54 4.66
CA TRP A 228 8.96 30.57 4.87
C TRP A 228 9.41 31.58 5.93
N HIS A 229 9.98 31.08 7.03
CA HIS A 229 10.46 31.89 8.14
C HIS A 229 11.70 32.73 7.83
N GLN A 230 12.36 32.54 6.70
CA GLN A 230 13.55 33.31 6.33
C GLN A 230 13.22 34.61 5.58
N HIS A 231 11.96 34.82 5.19
CA HIS A 231 11.55 35.96 4.37
C HIS A 231 10.26 36.62 4.90
N GLU A 232 10.36 37.40 5.98
CA GLU A 232 9.27 38.26 6.49
C GLU A 232 9.18 39.63 5.77
N GLY A 233 9.72 39.74 4.55
CA GLY A 233 9.62 40.96 3.73
C GLY A 233 8.30 41.01 2.95
N LYS A 234 7.73 42.21 2.76
CA LYS A 234 6.47 42.43 2.00
C LYS A 234 6.46 41.87 0.58
N GLY A 235 7.62 41.62 -0.04
CA GLY A 235 7.74 40.97 -1.35
C GLY A 235 7.48 39.47 -1.31
N ALA A 236 7.97 38.78 -0.27
CA ALA A 236 8.09 37.32 -0.21
C ALA A 236 6.78 36.57 -0.46
N GLN A 237 5.65 37.15 -0.08
CA GLN A 237 4.35 36.52 -0.30
C GLN A 237 4.05 36.32 -1.80
N GLY A 238 4.53 37.21 -2.67
CA GLY A 238 4.36 37.13 -4.13
C GLY A 238 5.10 35.95 -4.74
N PHE A 239 6.39 35.78 -4.42
CA PHE A 239 7.17 34.63 -4.91
C PHE A 239 6.55 33.30 -4.49
N TRP A 240 6.08 33.16 -3.26
CA TRP A 240 5.54 31.90 -2.76
C TRP A 240 4.27 31.47 -3.47
N TYR A 241 3.34 32.40 -3.71
CA TYR A 241 2.14 32.09 -4.49
C TYR A 241 2.47 31.80 -5.95
N GLY A 242 3.42 32.54 -6.56
CA GLY A 242 3.88 32.27 -7.92
C GLY A 242 4.54 30.89 -8.05
N ALA A 243 5.41 30.51 -7.12
CA ALA A 243 6.05 29.20 -7.09
C ALA A 243 5.01 28.07 -6.89
N LYS A 244 4.01 28.30 -6.04
CA LYS A 244 2.90 27.35 -5.83
C LYS A 244 2.08 27.20 -7.11
N GLU A 245 1.75 28.29 -7.78
CA GLU A 245 0.98 28.26 -9.01
C GLU A 245 1.74 27.55 -10.13
N LEU A 246 3.04 27.82 -10.29
CA LEU A 246 3.91 27.13 -11.23
C LEU A 246 3.93 25.62 -10.96
N LEU A 247 4.07 25.22 -9.69
CA LEU A 247 4.00 23.82 -9.28
C LEU A 247 2.63 23.21 -9.66
N ASP A 248 1.53 23.82 -9.22
CA ASP A 248 0.18 23.29 -9.46
C ASP A 248 -0.12 23.16 -10.96
N ARG A 249 0.22 24.16 -11.78
CA ARG A 249 0.05 24.15 -13.23
C ARG A 249 0.87 23.03 -13.89
N THR A 250 2.15 22.94 -13.55
CA THR A 250 3.06 21.92 -14.10
C THR A 250 2.57 20.51 -13.77
N PHE A 251 2.06 20.29 -12.56
CA PHE A 251 1.51 18.99 -12.16
C PHE A 251 0.14 18.68 -12.75
N ALA A 252 -0.71 19.68 -12.96
CA ALA A 252 -1.99 19.50 -13.63
C ALA A 252 -1.79 19.07 -15.09
N GLU A 253 -0.82 19.67 -15.79
CA GLU A 253 -0.53 19.40 -17.19
C GLU A 253 0.22 18.08 -17.41
N ARG A 254 1.23 17.79 -16.55
CA ARG A 254 2.21 16.72 -16.83
C ARG A 254 2.34 15.65 -15.73
N GLY A 255 1.57 15.75 -14.63
CA GLY A 255 1.76 14.92 -13.43
C GLY A 255 1.54 13.40 -13.60
N ARG A 256 1.08 12.95 -14.77
CA ARG A 256 0.87 11.53 -15.14
C ARG A 256 1.84 11.00 -16.19
N GLY A 257 2.81 11.81 -16.65
CA GLY A 257 3.79 11.45 -17.68
C GLY A 257 4.75 10.33 -17.28
N ARG A 258 5.48 9.81 -18.27
CA ARG A 258 6.56 8.82 -18.10
C ARG A 258 7.69 9.40 -17.26
N GLU A 259 8.55 8.54 -16.70
CA GLU A 259 9.64 8.98 -15.81
C GLU A 259 10.60 9.96 -16.50
N SER A 260 10.96 9.72 -17.76
CA SER A 260 11.81 10.61 -18.55
C SER A 260 11.20 12.01 -18.72
N GLU A 261 9.91 12.09 -19.04
CA GLU A 261 9.16 13.35 -19.17
C GLU A 261 9.11 14.13 -17.84
N ARG A 262 9.25 13.45 -16.70
CA ARG A 262 9.30 14.12 -15.39
C ARG A 262 10.66 14.75 -15.12
N VAL A 263 11.77 14.17 -15.57
CA VAL A 263 13.11 14.74 -15.35
C VAL A 263 13.20 16.11 -16.04
N ASP A 264 12.83 16.16 -17.32
CA ASP A 264 12.84 17.40 -18.11
C ASP A 264 11.90 18.46 -17.50
N MET A 265 10.72 18.02 -17.05
CA MET A 265 9.76 18.88 -16.35
C MET A 265 10.35 19.50 -15.06
N TRP A 266 11.21 18.79 -14.33
CA TRP A 266 11.79 19.30 -13.09
C TRP A 266 12.87 20.34 -13.31
N GLU A 267 13.71 20.17 -14.33
CA GLU A 267 14.70 21.19 -14.68
C GLU A 267 14.01 22.44 -15.22
N GLU A 268 13.00 22.30 -16.08
CA GLU A 268 12.18 23.43 -16.54
C GLU A 268 11.51 24.18 -15.36
N LEU A 269 10.97 23.44 -14.40
CA LEU A 269 10.36 24.05 -13.21
C LEU A 269 11.40 24.78 -12.35
N LYS A 270 12.59 24.20 -12.18
CA LYS A 270 13.68 24.82 -11.42
C LYS A 270 14.12 26.13 -12.06
N GLU A 271 14.27 26.17 -13.39
CA GLU A 271 14.58 27.39 -14.14
C GLU A 271 13.49 28.45 -13.96
N LYS A 272 12.21 28.07 -14.10
CA LYS A 272 11.08 29.00 -13.91
C LYS A 272 11.01 29.57 -12.49
N ILE A 273 11.28 28.75 -11.47
CA ILE A 273 11.33 29.21 -10.08
C ILE A 273 12.52 30.16 -9.87
N ALA A 274 13.67 29.89 -10.48
CA ALA A 274 14.83 30.79 -10.43
C ALA A 274 14.54 32.15 -11.09
N VAL A 275 13.87 32.15 -12.25
CA VAL A 275 13.44 33.38 -12.93
C VAL A 275 12.46 34.16 -12.05
N LEU A 276 11.46 33.48 -11.46
CA LEU A 276 10.49 34.12 -10.57
C LEU A 276 11.16 34.82 -9.38
N ARG A 277 12.21 34.19 -8.82
CA ARG A 277 13.00 34.77 -7.73
C ARG A 277 13.75 36.04 -8.16
N LEU A 278 14.38 36.02 -9.34
CA LEU A 278 15.09 37.17 -9.87
C LEU A 278 14.16 38.35 -10.18
N SER A 279 12.95 38.07 -10.67
CA SER A 279 11.94 39.12 -10.90
C SER A 279 11.54 39.84 -9.61
N GLU A 280 11.38 39.10 -8.51
CA GLU A 280 11.04 39.69 -7.21
C GLU A 280 12.19 40.56 -6.66
N GLU A 281 13.45 40.14 -6.82
CA GLU A 281 14.62 40.90 -6.39
C GLU A 281 14.79 42.23 -7.16
N LEU A 282 14.25 42.34 -8.38
CA LEU A 282 14.32 43.55 -9.22
C LEU A 282 13.18 44.55 -8.97
N GLU A 283 12.08 44.13 -8.32
CA GLU A 283 10.91 44.98 -8.03
C GLU A 283 11.01 45.71 -6.67
N VAL A 284 12.05 45.43 -5.87
CA VAL A 284 12.34 46.03 -4.55
C VAL A 284 13.32 47.19 -4.68
#